data_AF-A0A0T9JAF8-F1
#
_entry.id   AF-A0A0T9JAF8-F1
#
_cell.length_a   1.000
_cell.length_b   1.000
_cell.length_c   1.000
_cell.angle_alpha   90.00
_cell.angle_beta   90.00
_cell.angle_gamma   90.00
#
_symmetry.space_group_name_H-M   'P 1'
#
loop_
_entity.id
_entity.type
_entity.pdbx_description
1 polymer ?
#
loop_
_entity_poly.entity_id
_entity_poly.type
_entity_poly.pdbx_seq_one_letter_code
_entity_poly.pdbx_strand_id
1 'polypeptide(L)' 'MKKYGIHIDERDNTIGFRDHSTWEEWFDTEIERDEKYSIYTQNTALDLRDMMIEQDIANSPYIDGDEVITRTYSKIEKAS' A
#
# COMPACT_ATOMS: atom_id res chain seq x y z
N MET A 1 -3.90 23.80 10.68
CA MET A 1 -4.02 23.28 9.30
C MET A 1 -4.30 21.79 9.38
N LYS A 2 -5.18 21.24 8.54
CA LYS A 2 -5.49 19.81 8.53
C LYS A 2 -4.44 19.09 7.68
N LYS A 3 -3.89 17.98 8.18
CA LYS A 3 -3.07 17.05 7.39
C LYS A 3 -3.84 15.76 7.15
N TYR A 4 -3.66 15.19 5.98
CA TYR A 4 -4.32 13.96 5.56
C TYR A 4 -3.26 12.88 5.46
N GLY A 5 -3.54 11.66 5.88
CA GLY A 5 -2.56 10.59 5.81
C GLY A 5 -3.16 9.23 5.51
N ILE A 6 -2.25 8.28 5.26
CA ILE A 6 -2.54 6.85 5.13
C ILE A 6 -1.65 6.12 6.13
N HIS A 7 -2.26 5.38 7.05
CA HIS A 7 -1.57 4.42 7.89
C HIS A 7 -1.42 3.10 7.12
N ILE A 8 -0.22 2.54 7.14
CA ILE A 8 0.13 1.31 6.44
C ILE A 8 0.65 0.31 7.47
N ASP A 9 0.02 -0.87 7.52
CA ASP A 9 0.42 -2.00 8.34
C ASP A 9 0.83 -3.14 7.40
N GLU A 10 2.13 -3.48 7.42
CA GLU A 10 2.71 -4.58 6.68
C GLU A 10 3.04 -5.72 7.64
N ARG A 11 2.52 -6.90 7.33
CA ARG A 11 2.80 -8.14 8.04
C ARG A 11 3.50 -9.09 7.11
N ASP A 12 4.71 -9.43 7.49
CA ASP A 12 5.41 -10.55 6.91
C ASP A 12 5.01 -11.82 7.65
N ASN A 13 4.23 -12.67 6.98
CA ASN A 13 3.82 -13.97 7.51
C ASN A 13 4.63 -15.12 6.90
N THR A 14 5.80 -14.83 6.34
CA THR A 14 6.72 -15.83 5.80
C THR A 14 6.98 -16.95 6.80
N ILE A 15 6.97 -18.19 6.33
CA ILE A 15 7.18 -19.34 7.22
C ILE A 15 8.62 -19.30 7.75
N GLY A 16 8.78 -19.18 9.07
CA GLY A 16 10.10 -19.06 9.71
C GLY A 16 10.63 -17.63 9.84
N PHE A 17 9.94 -16.63 9.28
CA PHE A 17 10.27 -15.22 9.42
C PHE A 17 8.99 -14.40 9.61
N ARG A 18 8.78 -13.89 10.83
CA ARG A 18 7.63 -13.04 11.13
C ARG A 18 8.12 -11.66 11.49
N ASP A 19 7.71 -10.69 10.69
CA ASP A 19 8.00 -9.29 10.94
C ASP A 19 6.73 -8.44 10.78
N HIS A 20 6.73 -7.28 11.43
CA HIS A 20 5.64 -6.33 11.41
C HIS A 20 6.20 -4.92 11.34
N SER A 21 5.82 -4.20 10.31
CA SER A 21 6.21 -2.81 10.10
C SER A 21 4.98 -1.94 9.93
N THR A 22 5.01 -0.77 10.56
CA THR A 22 3.96 0.24 10.40
C THR A 22 4.56 1.60 10.11
N TRP A 23 3.95 2.34 9.21
CA TRP A 23 4.34 3.72 8.90
C TRP A 23 3.13 4.54 8.47
N GLU A 24 3.36 5.85 8.39
CA GLU A 24 2.36 6.83 7.97
C GLU A 24 2.90 7.65 6.80
N GLU A 25 2.10 7.77 5.75
CA GLU A 25 2.33 8.72 4.67
C GLU A 25 1.39 9.91 4.86
N TRP A 26 1.94 11.13 4.82
CA TRP A 26 1.21 12.38 5.03
C TRP A 26 1.18 13.23 3.77
N PHE A 27 0.03 13.84 3.50
CA PHE A 27 -0.31 14.64 2.34
C PHE A 27 -0.85 15.99 2.77
N ASP A 28 -0.66 16.99 1.92
CA ASP A 28 -1.12 18.36 2.18
C ASP A 28 -2.60 18.51 1.84
N THR A 29 -3.13 17.69 0.93
CA THR A 29 -4.55 17.72 0.53
C THR A 29 -5.25 16.37 0.69
N GLU A 30 -6.58 16.41 0.83
CA GLU A 30 -7.45 15.22 0.88
C GLU A 30 -7.43 14.46 -0.45
N ILE A 31 -7.37 15.18 -1.57
CA ILE A 31 -7.40 14.62 -2.92
C ILE A 31 -6.16 13.78 -3.17
N GLU A 32 -4.96 14.29 -2.86
CA GLU A 32 -3.70 13.55 -3.00
C GLU A 32 -3.72 12.25 -2.16
N ARG A 33 -4.21 12.33 -0.92
CA ARG A 33 -4.38 11.17 -0.03
C ARG A 33 -5.33 10.15 -0.63
N ASP A 34 -6.43 10.59 -1.24
CA ASP A 34 -7.45 9.71 -1.79
C ASP A 34 -7.03 9.04 -3.11
N GLU A 35 -6.33 9.76 -3.98
CA GLU A 35 -5.72 9.19 -5.20
C GLU A 35 -4.71 8.09 -4.84
N LYS A 36 -3.82 8.38 -3.89
CA LYS A 36 -2.82 7.40 -3.43
C LYS A 36 -3.48 6.19 -2.76
N TYR A 37 -4.48 6.42 -1.92
CA TYR A 37 -5.25 5.33 -1.30
C TYR A 37 -5.96 4.46 -2.34
N SER A 38 -6.51 5.06 -3.40
CA SER A 38 -7.14 4.29 -4.48
C SER A 38 -6.13 3.39 -5.18
N ILE A 39 -4.92 3.87 -5.44
CA ILE A 39 -3.84 3.05 -6.04
C ILE A 39 -3.51 1.86 -5.12
N TYR A 40 -3.37 2.08 -3.80
CA TYR A 40 -3.08 1.01 -2.84
C TYR A 40 -4.19 -0.03 -2.70
N THR A 41 -5.45 0.34 -2.99
CA THR A 41 -6.63 -0.52 -2.78
C THR A 41 -7.28 -0.99 -4.08
N GLN A 42 -6.83 -0.52 -5.23
CA GLN A 42 -7.27 -1.01 -6.54
C GLN A 42 -6.73 -2.42 -6.74
N ASN A 43 -7.65 -3.38 -6.63
CA ASN A 43 -7.43 -4.77 -7.04
C ASN A 43 -7.28 -4.78 -8.56
N THR A 44 -6.06 -4.99 -9.04
CA THR A 44 -5.68 -5.07 -10.44
C THR A 44 -6.36 -6.26 -11.14
N ALA A 45 -7.54 -6.03 -11.71
CA ALA A 45 -7.97 -6.73 -12.92
C ALA A 45 -7.38 -6.02 -14.15
N LEU A 46 -6.07 -5.75 -14.14
CA LEU A 46 -5.37 -5.16 -15.28
C LEU A 46 -4.98 -6.29 -16.25
N ASP A 47 -5.36 -6.12 -17.51
CA ASP A 47 -4.91 -6.94 -18.63
C ASP A 47 -3.37 -6.87 -18.71
N LEU A 48 -2.73 -8.03 -18.90
CA LEU A 48 -1.27 -8.21 -18.89
C LEU A 48 -0.54 -7.30 -19.90
N ARG A 49 -1.26 -6.70 -20.86
CA ARG A 49 -0.71 -5.73 -21.83
C ARG A 49 -0.47 -4.33 -21.27
N ASP A 50 -1.21 -3.91 -20.25
CA ASP A 50 -1.06 -2.56 -19.66
C ASP A 50 0.01 -2.52 -18.54
N MET A 51 0.49 -3.69 -18.11
CA MET A 51 1.50 -3.85 -17.04
C MET A 51 2.92 -3.40 -17.40
N MET A 52 3.21 -3.06 -18.66
CA MET A 52 4.55 -2.59 -19.06
C MET A 52 4.83 -1.11 -18.73
N ILE A 53 3.82 -0.34 -18.29
CA ILE A 53 3.99 1.10 -18.07
C ILE A 53 4.30 1.46 -16.60
N GLU A 54 4.00 0.60 -15.62
CA GLU A 54 4.10 0.95 -14.19
C GLU A 54 4.73 -0.16 -13.32
N GLN A 55 5.73 -0.86 -13.83
CA GLN A 55 6.44 -1.92 -13.08
C GLN A 55 7.40 -1.37 -12.00
N ASP A 56 6.98 -0.36 -11.25
CA ASP A 56 7.69 0.14 -10.05
C ASP A 56 6.74 0.47 -8.88
N ILE A 57 5.42 0.34 -9.05
CA ILE A 57 4.46 0.67 -8.00
C ILE A 57 3.56 -0.53 -7.74
N ALA A 58 3.91 -1.25 -6.68
CA ALA A 58 3.00 -1.98 -5.81
C ALA A 58 2.04 -2.95 -6.50
N ASN A 59 2.53 -4.14 -6.84
CA ASN A 59 1.88 -5.44 -6.58
C ASN A 59 2.62 -6.51 -7.38
N SER A 60 3.81 -6.89 -6.92
CA SER A 60 4.29 -8.23 -7.19
C SER A 60 3.78 -9.10 -6.04
N PRO A 61 2.80 -10.00 -6.25
CA PRO A 61 2.83 -11.24 -5.49
C PRO A 61 4.10 -11.93 -5.98
N TYR A 62 5.23 -11.71 -5.30
CA TYR A 62 6.38 -12.59 -5.48
C TYR A 62 5.94 -13.97 -4.97
N ILE A 63 5.46 -14.78 -5.90
CA ILE A 63 5.25 -16.21 -5.70
C ILE A 63 6.64 -16.83 -5.78
N ASP A 64 7.38 -16.78 -4.68
CA ASP A 64 8.39 -17.77 -4.39
C ASP A 64 8.04 -18.41 -3.04
N GLY A 65 7.25 -19.48 -3.12
CA GLY A 65 7.01 -20.53 -2.11
C GLY A 65 6.47 -20.15 -0.73
N ASP A 66 7.14 -19.24 -0.03
CA ASP A 66 7.03 -19.07 1.42
C ASP A 66 6.74 -17.63 1.85
N GLU A 67 6.88 -16.62 0.98
CA GLU A 67 6.66 -15.21 1.37
C GLU A 67 5.17 -14.82 1.37
N VAL A 68 4.64 -14.48 2.55
CA VAL A 68 3.23 -14.09 2.75
C VAL A 68 3.17 -12.68 3.33
N ILE A 69 3.54 -11.68 2.53
CA ILE A 69 3.43 -10.28 2.90
C ILE A 69 1.98 -9.81 2.72
N THR A 70 1.36 -9.31 3.78
CA THR A 70 0.02 -8.73 3.76
C THR A 70 0.10 -7.26 4.15
N ARG A 71 -0.47 -6.37 3.33
CA ARG A 71 -0.57 -4.94 3.63
C ARG A 71 -2.02 -4.54 3.86
N THR A 72 -2.24 -3.71 4.88
CA THR A 72 -3.53 -3.06 5.12
C THR A 72 -3.35 -1.55 5.16
N TYR A 73 -4.34 -0.84 4.62
CA TYR A 73 -4.29 0.60 4.43
C TYR A 73 -5.49 1.24 5.15
N SER A 74 -5.25 2.34 5.87
CA SER A 74 -6.32 3.10 6.56
C SER A 74 -6.11 4.59 6.40
N LYS A 75 -7.15 5.32 5.99
CA LYS A 75 -7.10 6.79 5.92
C LYS A 75 -7.08 7.38 7.34
N ILE A 76 -6.16 8.30 7.60
CA ILE A 76 -6.01 9.03 8.87
C ILE A 76 -5.98 10.55 8.63
N GLU A 77 -6.23 11.33 9.67
CA GLU A 77 -6.25 12.80 9.60
C GLU A 77 -5.71 13.40 10.90
N LYS A 78 -5.00 14.52 10.81
CA LYS A 78 -4.51 15.27 11.98
C LYS A 78 -4.91 16.73 11.88
N ALA A 79 -5.63 17.23 12.87
CA ALA A 79 -5.82 18.65 13.06
C ALA A 79 -4.55 19.23 13.70
N SER A 80 -3.93 20.24 13.07
CA SER A 80 -2.90 21.06 13.74
C SER A 80 -3.54 22.18 14.52
#